data_AF-A0A6L7WV06-F1
#
_entry.id   AF-A0A6L7WV06-F1
#
_cell.length_a   1.000
_cell.length_b   1.000
_cell.length_c   1.000
_cell.angle_alpha   90.00
_cell.angle_beta   90.00
_cell.angle_gamma   90.00
#
_symmetry.space_group_name_H-M   'P 1'
#
loop_
_entity.id
_entity.type
_entity.pdbx_description
1 polymer ?
#
loop_
_entity_poly.entity_id
_entity_poly.type
_entity_poly.pdbx_seq_one_letter_code
_entity_poly.pdbx_strand_id
1 'polypeptide(L)'
;MNRHGRRFLSTLEFRWHASALKVPALFDQELEFYEERCLLLPLARTHKPSAHVVAVTEKRLGAPVTNPEDLEPPEEWMRLRRVPTDGVHSFDAERGRNPILVTPDCSTFEPWQENRVPVALPDGRTVRQPTIERYYAPWQVHVVESLRQRKYFYKHTQFLRRLDPSHELWERHRLPEDTQQVRSLQGMAAGLEALERFRFAEND
;
A
#
# COMPACT_ATOMS: atom_id res chain seq x y z
N MET A 1 -10.16 -0.52 -18.45
CA MET A 1 -8.96 -0.99 -17.73
C MET A 1 -9.39 -1.86 -16.57
N ASN A 2 -9.05 -3.16 -16.62
CA ASN A 2 -9.42 -4.13 -15.60
C ASN A 2 -8.81 -3.73 -14.25
N ARG A 3 -9.65 -3.58 -13.22
CA ARG A 3 -9.21 -3.32 -11.82
C ARG A 3 -8.44 -4.50 -11.20
N HIS A 4 -8.28 -5.58 -11.95
CA HIS A 4 -7.57 -6.79 -11.57
C HIS A 4 -6.18 -6.76 -12.19
N GLY A 5 -5.21 -6.24 -11.46
CA GLY A 5 -3.82 -6.21 -11.94
C GLY A 5 -2.91 -5.11 -11.38
N ARG A 6 -3.33 -4.37 -10.35
CA ARG A 6 -2.48 -3.37 -9.69
C ARG A 6 -1.86 -3.95 -8.44
N ARG A 7 -0.54 -4.10 -8.42
CA ARG A 7 0.23 -4.62 -7.29
C ARG A 7 0.28 -3.66 -6.10
N PHE A 8 0.26 -2.35 -6.37
CA PHE A 8 0.29 -1.30 -5.35
C PHE A 8 -0.94 -0.42 -5.49
N LEU A 9 -1.72 -0.31 -4.42
CA LEU A 9 -2.87 0.56 -4.27
C LEU A 9 -2.53 1.63 -3.24
N SER A 10 -2.66 2.91 -3.59
CA SER A 10 -2.61 3.99 -2.60
C SER A 10 -3.65 3.75 -1.49
N THR A 11 -3.47 4.33 -0.30
CA THR A 11 -4.44 4.22 0.80
C THR A 11 -5.89 4.49 0.37
N LEU A 12 -6.12 5.48 -0.51
CA LEU A 12 -7.45 5.78 -1.04
C LEU A 12 -7.98 4.65 -1.94
N GLU A 13 -7.16 4.17 -2.87
CA GLU A 13 -7.52 3.06 -3.77
C GLU A 13 -7.73 1.75 -3.00
N PHE A 14 -6.94 1.49 -1.96
CA PHE A 14 -7.08 0.33 -1.09
C PHE A 14 -8.43 0.36 -0.34
N ARG A 15 -8.83 1.53 0.20
CA ARG A 15 -10.16 1.71 0.81
C ARG A 15 -11.29 1.50 -0.18
N TRP A 16 -11.16 2.05 -1.39
CA TRP A 16 -12.15 1.82 -2.46
C TRP A 16 -12.22 0.36 -2.87
N HIS A 17 -11.07 -0.33 -2.92
CA HIS A 17 -11.01 -1.76 -3.19
C HIS A 17 -11.73 -2.55 -2.11
N ALA A 18 -11.50 -2.23 -0.83
CA ALA A 18 -12.20 -2.85 0.29
C ALA A 18 -13.72 -2.64 0.22
N SER A 19 -14.17 -1.40 -0.05
CA SER A 19 -15.59 -1.12 -0.22
C SER A 19 -16.20 -1.87 -1.41
N ALA A 20 -15.47 -2.02 -2.52
CA ALA A 20 -15.93 -2.80 -3.67
C ALA A 20 -16.10 -4.29 -3.34
N LEU A 21 -15.31 -4.81 -2.39
CA LEU A 21 -15.42 -6.17 -1.87
C LEU A 21 -16.42 -6.29 -0.71
N LYS A 22 -17.21 -5.24 -0.41
CA LYS A 22 -18.17 -5.17 0.69
C LYS A 22 -17.54 -5.37 2.08
N VAL A 23 -16.24 -5.11 2.21
CA VAL A 23 -15.59 -5.02 3.51
C VAL A 23 -15.99 -3.68 4.14
N PRO A 24 -16.31 -3.63 5.47
CA PRO A 24 -16.71 -2.39 6.12
C PRO A 24 -15.72 -1.25 5.88
N ALA A 25 -16.19 -0.01 5.96
CA ALA A 25 -15.36 1.16 5.70
C ALA A 25 -14.06 1.11 6.51
N LEU A 26 -12.93 1.26 5.83
CA LEU A 26 -11.60 1.30 6.43
C LEU A 26 -11.22 2.75 6.70
N PHE A 27 -10.88 3.06 7.95
CA PHE A 27 -10.50 4.40 8.37
C PHE A 27 -8.99 4.51 8.57
N ASP A 28 -8.46 5.73 8.44
CA ASP A 28 -7.03 5.99 8.57
C ASP A 28 -6.52 5.57 9.96
N GLN A 29 -7.30 5.82 11.02
CA GLN A 29 -6.94 5.46 12.40
C GLN A 29 -6.80 3.94 12.60
N GLU A 30 -7.59 3.15 11.88
CA GLU A 30 -7.53 1.70 11.99
C GLU A 30 -6.32 1.13 11.25
N LEU A 31 -6.02 1.68 10.06
CA LEU A 31 -4.81 1.32 9.32
C LEU A 31 -3.56 1.73 10.09
N GLU A 32 -3.55 2.92 10.67
CA GLU A 32 -2.47 3.40 11.55
C GLU A 32 -2.28 2.47 12.75
N PHE A 33 -3.36 2.06 13.42
CA PHE A 33 -3.29 1.10 14.52
C PHE A 33 -2.70 -0.26 14.09
N TYR A 34 -3.08 -0.76 12.91
CA TYR A 34 -2.51 -2.01 12.40
C TYR A 34 -1.03 -1.90 12.04
N GLU A 35 -0.60 -0.74 11.52
CA GLU A 35 0.81 -0.46 11.23
C GLU A 35 1.63 -0.38 12.51
N GLU A 36 1.17 0.38 13.50
CA GLU A 36 1.82 0.55 14.81
C GLU A 36 2.06 -0.79 15.50
N ARG A 37 1.09 -1.71 15.38
CA ARG A 37 1.15 -3.04 15.99
C ARG A 37 1.80 -4.10 15.10
N CYS A 38 2.35 -3.71 13.95
CA CYS A 38 2.90 -4.62 12.95
C CYS A 38 1.95 -5.75 12.53
N LEU A 39 0.66 -5.47 12.49
CA LEU A 39 -0.40 -6.42 12.09
C LEU A 39 -0.68 -6.33 10.59
N LEU A 40 -0.53 -5.14 10.02
CA LEU A 40 -0.64 -4.86 8.60
C LEU A 40 0.32 -3.73 8.26
N LEU A 41 1.36 -4.02 7.49
CA LEU A 41 2.29 -3.01 6.98
C LEU A 41 1.99 -2.70 5.51
N PRO A 42 2.11 -1.45 5.04
CA PRO A 42 2.13 -1.16 3.62
C PRO A 42 3.24 -1.95 2.93
N LEU A 43 3.03 -2.39 1.69
CA LEU A 43 4.10 -2.99 0.89
C LEU A 43 5.16 -1.97 0.47
N ALA A 44 4.77 -0.70 0.39
CA ALA A 44 5.68 0.39 0.10
C ALA A 44 5.18 1.68 0.76
N ARG A 45 6.14 2.52 1.14
CA ARG A 45 5.93 3.92 1.47
C ARG A 45 6.77 4.79 0.55
N THR A 46 6.23 5.93 0.14
CA THR A 46 6.99 6.93 -0.60
C THR A 46 7.01 8.25 0.17
N HIS A 47 8.20 8.78 0.41
CA HIS A 47 8.41 10.07 1.08
C HIS A 47 8.48 11.18 0.03
N LYS A 48 7.44 12.00 -0.03
CA LYS A 48 7.40 13.19 -0.88
C LYS A 48 8.29 14.26 -0.26
N PRO A 49 9.15 14.91 -1.06
CA PRO A 49 9.89 16.07 -0.56
C PRO A 49 8.93 17.18 -0.12
N SER A 50 9.11 17.65 1.10
CA SER A 50 8.25 18.66 1.73
C SER A 50 8.11 19.91 0.88
N ALA A 51 9.22 20.40 0.31
CA ALA A 51 9.24 21.59 -0.55
C ALA A 51 8.33 21.41 -1.78
N HIS A 52 8.40 20.25 -2.44
CA HIS A 52 7.52 19.93 -3.56
C HIS A 52 6.04 19.86 -3.15
N VAL A 53 5.73 19.24 -2.01
CA VAL A 53 4.36 19.17 -1.48
C VAL A 53 3.80 20.56 -1.19
N VAL A 54 4.61 21.44 -0.59
CA VAL A 54 4.25 22.83 -0.30
C VAL A 54 3.97 23.57 -1.62
N ALA A 55 4.92 23.59 -2.55
CA ALA A 55 4.81 24.33 -3.80
C ALA A 55 3.60 23.89 -4.66
N VAL A 56 3.36 22.57 -4.78
CA VAL A 56 2.19 22.03 -5.51
C VAL A 56 0.88 22.43 -4.82
N THR A 57 0.87 22.45 -3.48
CA THR A 57 -0.32 22.84 -2.71
C THR A 57 -0.59 24.33 -2.82
N GLU A 58 0.43 25.19 -2.68
CA GLU A 58 0.33 26.64 -2.88
C GLU A 58 -0.27 26.96 -4.25
N LYS A 59 0.31 26.37 -5.31
CA LYS A 59 -0.18 26.54 -6.69
C LYS A 59 -1.63 26.10 -6.85
N ARG A 60 -2.01 24.94 -6.29
CA ARG A 60 -3.39 24.43 -6.36
C ARG A 60 -4.40 25.34 -5.67
N LEU A 61 -3.96 26.03 -4.61
CA LEU A 61 -4.82 26.90 -3.80
C LEU A 61 -4.77 28.37 -4.25
N GLY A 62 -4.07 28.67 -5.35
CA GLY A 62 -3.93 30.04 -5.87
C GLY A 62 -3.05 30.93 -4.99
N ALA A 63 -2.24 30.35 -4.09
CA ALA A 63 -1.25 31.08 -3.32
C ALA A 63 0.02 31.32 -4.16
N PRO A 64 0.78 32.40 -3.89
CA PRO A 64 2.10 32.58 -4.47
C PRO A 64 3.00 31.39 -4.10
N VAL A 65 3.64 30.80 -5.10
CA VAL A 65 4.59 29.70 -4.87
C VAL A 65 5.91 30.30 -4.39
N THR A 66 6.38 29.88 -3.21
CA THR A 66 7.60 30.44 -2.59
C THR A 66 8.83 30.22 -3.47
N ASN A 67 8.99 29.00 -3.99
CA ASN A 67 10.06 28.65 -4.92
C ASN A 67 9.47 27.88 -6.12
N PRO A 68 9.41 28.51 -7.32
CA PRO A 68 8.84 27.87 -8.50
C PRO A 68 9.54 26.58 -8.94
N GLU A 69 10.83 26.41 -8.64
CA GLU A 69 11.59 25.20 -9.00
C GLU A 69 11.06 23.95 -8.27
N ASP A 70 10.53 24.13 -7.06
CA ASP A 70 9.94 23.04 -6.28
C ASP A 70 8.63 22.50 -6.88
N LEU A 71 8.06 23.15 -7.91
CA LEU A 71 6.93 22.62 -8.66
C LEU A 71 7.31 21.42 -9.52
N GLU A 72 8.58 21.30 -9.91
CA GLU A 72 9.05 20.13 -10.64
C GLU A 72 9.23 18.97 -9.67
N PRO A 73 8.65 17.78 -9.96
CA PRO A 73 8.84 16.62 -9.12
C PRO A 73 10.30 16.16 -9.20
N PRO A 74 10.93 15.79 -8.07
CA PRO A 74 12.28 15.23 -8.07
C PRO A 74 12.40 13.99 -8.96
N GLU A 75 13.60 13.74 -9.50
CA GLU A 75 13.84 12.63 -10.42
C GLU A 75 13.47 11.28 -9.81
N GLU A 76 13.79 11.08 -8.53
CA GLU A 76 13.44 9.89 -7.76
C GLU A 76 11.93 9.65 -7.77
N TRP A 77 11.14 10.72 -7.59
CA TRP A 77 9.68 10.66 -7.63
C TRP A 77 9.17 10.33 -9.03
N MET A 78 9.81 10.89 -10.05
CA MET A 78 9.48 10.59 -11.45
C MET A 78 9.75 9.11 -11.78
N ARG A 79 10.86 8.52 -11.32
CA ARG A 79 11.17 7.09 -11.54
C ARG A 79 10.08 6.17 -10.98
N LEU A 80 9.53 6.49 -9.82
CA LEU A 80 8.44 5.74 -9.20
C LEU A 80 7.11 5.83 -9.96
N ARG A 81 6.92 6.84 -10.81
CA ARG A 81 5.71 7.05 -11.63
C ARG A 81 5.81 6.54 -13.05
N ARG A 82 6.98 6.03 -13.47
CA ARG A 82 7.18 5.50 -14.82
C ARG A 82 6.24 4.32 -15.07
N VAL A 83 5.72 4.24 -16.29
CA VAL A 83 4.99 3.07 -16.76
C VAL A 83 5.97 1.89 -16.78
N PRO A 84 5.60 0.71 -16.26
CA PRO A 84 6.41 -0.50 -16.36
C PRO A 84 6.85 -0.76 -17.81
N THR A 85 8.15 -0.85 -18.07
CA THR A 85 8.69 -1.18 -19.41
C THR A 85 8.75 -2.68 -19.66
N ASP A 86 9.02 -3.47 -18.62
CA ASP A 86 9.31 -4.91 -18.73
C ASP A 86 8.36 -5.75 -17.85
N GLY A 87 7.12 -5.30 -17.66
CA GLY A 87 6.15 -5.93 -16.73
C GLY A 87 6.48 -5.73 -15.24
N VAL A 88 7.71 -5.32 -14.90
CA VAL A 88 8.15 -5.02 -13.53
C VAL A 88 7.58 -3.67 -13.08
N HIS A 89 6.79 -3.67 -12.00
CA HIS A 89 6.28 -2.43 -11.41
C HIS A 89 7.44 -1.51 -10.98
N SER A 90 7.30 -0.20 -11.19
CA SER A 90 8.33 0.81 -10.88
C SER A 90 8.87 0.70 -9.45
N PHE A 91 7.98 0.45 -8.47
CA PHE A 91 8.37 0.24 -7.07
C PHE A 91 9.25 -0.98 -6.86
N ASP A 92 9.03 -2.06 -7.61
CA ASP A 92 9.89 -3.24 -7.50
C ASP A 92 11.24 -3.00 -8.17
N ALA A 93 11.26 -2.32 -9.33
CA ALA A 93 12.49 -1.97 -10.04
C ALA A 93 13.40 -1.02 -9.24
N GLU A 94 12.80 -0.13 -8.46
CA GLU A 94 13.47 0.89 -7.66
C GLU A 94 13.73 0.47 -6.20
N ARG A 95 13.31 -0.73 -5.79
CA ARG A 95 13.45 -1.24 -4.42
C ARG A 95 14.92 -1.31 -4.02
N GLY A 96 15.27 -0.68 -2.90
CA GLY A 96 16.64 -0.62 -2.39
C GLY A 96 17.58 0.32 -3.17
N ARG A 97 17.09 1.01 -4.20
CA ARG A 97 17.86 1.97 -5.01
C ARG A 97 17.37 3.41 -4.82
N ASN A 98 16.06 3.57 -4.67
CA ASN A 98 15.42 4.88 -4.64
C ASN A 98 15.24 5.37 -3.19
N PRO A 99 15.86 6.50 -2.81
CA PRO A 99 15.94 6.92 -1.41
C PRO A 99 14.61 7.37 -0.80
N ILE A 100 13.62 7.72 -1.63
CA ILE A 100 12.28 8.09 -1.15
C ILE A 100 11.34 6.88 -1.06
N LEU A 101 11.74 5.71 -1.56
CA LEU A 101 10.95 4.48 -1.51
C LEU A 101 11.41 3.62 -0.33
N VAL A 102 10.51 3.41 0.63
CA VAL A 102 10.76 2.60 1.83
C VAL A 102 9.92 1.33 1.75
N THR A 103 10.56 0.18 2.02
CA THR A 103 9.86 -1.07 2.30
C THR A 103 9.65 -1.14 3.82
N PRO A 104 8.42 -0.94 4.34
CA PRO A 104 8.19 -0.86 5.77
C PRO A 104 8.38 -2.21 6.46
N ASP A 105 8.98 -2.19 7.64
CA ASP A 105 8.99 -3.28 8.63
C ASP A 105 8.51 -2.77 10.01
N CYS A 106 8.39 -3.67 10.99
CA CYS A 106 7.89 -3.34 12.33
C CYS A 106 8.70 -2.25 13.07
N SER A 107 9.96 -2.02 12.70
CA SER A 107 10.85 -1.03 13.32
C SER A 107 10.77 0.35 12.66
N THR A 108 10.13 0.43 11.49
CA THR A 108 10.09 1.65 10.66
C THR A 108 8.75 2.39 10.76
N PHE A 109 7.90 2.07 11.72
CA PHE A 109 6.60 2.72 11.88
C PHE A 109 6.73 4.25 12.03
N GLU A 110 5.89 4.99 11.31
CA GLU A 110 5.80 6.45 11.42
C GLU A 110 4.34 6.87 11.62
N PRO A 111 4.01 7.59 12.71
CA PRO A 111 2.65 8.08 12.97
C PRO A 111 2.11 8.94 11.81
N TRP A 112 0.85 8.74 11.42
CA TRP A 112 0.26 9.39 10.25
C TRP A 112 0.13 10.91 10.42
N GLN A 113 0.01 11.38 11.68
CA GLN A 113 -0.07 12.80 11.99
C GLN A 113 1.28 13.53 11.91
N GLU A 114 2.38 12.82 12.16
CA GLU A 114 3.73 13.39 12.11
C GLU A 114 4.22 13.57 10.67
N ASN A 115 3.65 12.79 9.74
CA ASN A 115 3.98 12.79 8.33
C ASN A 115 3.32 13.92 7.54
N ARG A 116 3.21 15.12 8.13
CA ARG A 116 2.47 16.25 7.55
C ARG A 116 3.22 17.57 7.64
N VAL A 117 3.28 18.27 6.52
CA VAL A 117 3.86 19.61 6.42
C VAL A 117 2.78 20.69 6.47
N PRO A 118 3.01 21.78 7.21
CA PRO A 118 2.14 22.94 7.18
C PRO A 118 2.30 23.68 5.84
N VAL A 119 1.18 24.11 5.27
CA VAL A 119 1.13 24.99 4.09
C VAL A 119 0.23 26.17 4.44
N ALA A 120 0.77 27.39 4.29
CA ALA A 120 0.03 28.62 4.55
C ALA A 120 -0.97 28.88 3.41
N LEU A 121 -2.18 29.31 3.77
CA LEU A 121 -3.22 29.71 2.84
C LEU A 121 -3.21 31.22 2.61
N PRO A 122 -3.76 31.70 1.49
CA PRO A 122 -3.92 33.13 1.23
C PRO A 122 -4.75 33.88 2.30
N ASP A 123 -5.61 33.17 3.02
CA ASP A 123 -6.46 33.72 4.10
C ASP A 123 -5.80 33.69 5.49
N GLY A 124 -4.51 33.34 5.57
CA GLY A 124 -3.74 33.26 6.81
C GLY A 124 -3.94 31.97 7.61
N ARG A 125 -4.81 31.05 7.19
CA ARG A 125 -4.92 29.73 7.81
C ARG A 125 -3.78 28.82 7.35
N THR A 126 -3.54 27.74 8.08
CA THR A 126 -2.57 26.70 7.70
C THR A 126 -3.27 25.37 7.49
N VAL A 127 -3.00 24.70 6.37
CA VAL A 127 -3.44 23.32 6.12
C VAL A 127 -2.26 22.37 6.30
N ARG A 128 -2.52 21.13 6.73
CA ARG A 128 -1.48 20.11 6.90
C ARG A 128 -1.58 19.06 5.81
N GLN A 129 -0.57 19.02 4.94
CA GLN A 129 -0.51 18.11 3.79
C GLN A 129 0.38 16.90 4.09
N PRO A 130 -0.02 15.68 3.71
CA PRO A 130 0.79 14.49 3.93
C PRO A 130 2.04 14.49 3.05
N THR A 131 3.18 14.12 3.65
CA THR A 131 4.45 13.87 2.95
C THR A 131 4.73 12.39 2.74
N ILE A 132 3.95 11.49 3.31
CA ILE A 132 4.09 10.05 3.08
C ILE A 132 2.84 9.51 2.40
N GLU A 133 3.04 8.77 1.31
CA GLU A 133 2.02 7.89 0.74
C GLU A 133 2.31 6.44 1.08
N ARG A 134 1.25 5.72 1.44
CA ARG A 134 1.28 4.30 1.78
C ARG A 134 0.59 3.51 0.70
N TYR A 135 1.20 2.40 0.34
CA TYR A 135 0.70 1.52 -0.70
C TYR A 135 0.52 0.11 -0.18
N TYR A 136 -0.67 -0.42 -0.39
CA TYR A 136 -1.05 -1.77 -0.01
C TYR A 136 -1.28 -2.62 -1.26
N ALA A 137 -1.10 -3.92 -1.14
CA ALA A 137 -1.56 -4.83 -2.17
C ALA A 137 -3.08 -5.07 -2.07
N PRO A 138 -3.75 -5.40 -3.18
CA PRO A 138 -5.16 -5.78 -3.17
C PRO A 138 -5.50 -6.88 -2.15
N TRP A 139 -4.65 -7.91 -2.03
CA TRP A 139 -4.91 -9.04 -1.13
C TRP A 139 -4.90 -8.67 0.36
N GLN A 140 -4.27 -7.55 0.74
CA GLN A 140 -4.19 -7.10 2.12
C GLN A 140 -5.57 -6.77 2.73
N VAL A 141 -6.59 -6.59 1.89
CA VAL A 141 -7.99 -6.45 2.33
C VAL A 141 -8.47 -7.70 3.11
N HIS A 142 -7.98 -8.89 2.75
CA HIS A 142 -8.35 -10.12 3.44
C HIS A 142 -7.67 -10.23 4.80
N VAL A 143 -6.49 -9.62 4.96
CA VAL A 143 -5.82 -9.50 6.26
C VAL A 143 -6.61 -8.57 7.17
N VAL A 144 -7.08 -7.42 6.65
CA VAL A 144 -7.97 -6.51 7.39
C VAL A 144 -9.26 -7.22 7.82
N GLU A 145 -9.91 -7.92 6.91
CA GLU A 145 -11.14 -8.67 7.22
C GLU A 145 -10.88 -9.70 8.33
N SER A 146 -9.76 -10.41 8.23
CA SER A 146 -9.32 -11.37 9.25
C SER A 146 -9.03 -10.71 10.61
N LEU A 147 -8.43 -9.52 10.62
CA LEU A 147 -8.15 -8.76 11.83
C LEU A 147 -9.44 -8.32 12.54
N ARG A 148 -10.44 -7.87 11.78
CA ARG A 148 -11.74 -7.43 12.31
C ARG A 148 -12.60 -8.59 12.82
N GLN A 149 -12.54 -9.74 12.16
CA GLN A 149 -13.35 -10.92 12.52
C GLN A 149 -12.83 -11.65 13.77
N ARG A 150 -11.68 -11.27 14.37
CA ARG A 150 -11.08 -11.92 15.55
C ARG A 150 -11.76 -11.65 16.91
N LYS A 151 -13.09 -11.65 16.95
CA LYS A 151 -13.80 -12.36 18.05
C LYS A 151 -14.19 -13.79 17.67
N TYR A 152 -14.23 -14.16 16.40
CA TYR A 152 -14.66 -15.48 15.92
C TYR A 152 -14.07 -15.83 14.53
N PHE A 153 -13.04 -16.68 14.57
CA PHE A 153 -12.76 -17.78 13.64
C PHE A 153 -12.24 -17.59 12.21
N TYR A 154 -11.16 -18.34 11.99
CA TYR A 154 -10.64 -19.03 10.80
C TYR A 154 -11.64 -19.89 9.97
N LYS A 155 -12.97 -19.76 10.11
CA LYS A 155 -13.89 -20.76 9.52
C LYS A 155 -14.50 -20.45 8.16
N HIS A 156 -14.45 -19.22 7.63
CA HIS A 156 -15.28 -18.90 6.45
C HIS A 156 -14.70 -17.97 5.37
N THR A 157 -13.39 -17.97 5.12
CA THR A 157 -12.87 -17.24 3.97
C THR A 157 -13.04 -18.05 2.68
N GLN A 158 -14.08 -17.67 1.93
CA GLN A 158 -14.45 -18.17 0.59
C GLN A 158 -13.35 -17.99 -0.48
N PHE A 159 -12.19 -17.43 -0.13
CA PHE A 159 -11.07 -17.17 -1.03
C PHE A 159 -10.34 -18.47 -1.46
N LEU A 160 -10.43 -19.54 -0.66
CA LEU A 160 -9.82 -20.85 -0.97
C LEU A 160 -10.74 -21.80 -1.75
N ARG A 161 -11.99 -21.44 -2.02
CA ARG A 161 -12.97 -22.34 -2.68
C ARG A 161 -12.91 -22.35 -4.21
N ARG A 162 -11.98 -21.62 -4.84
CA ARG A 162 -11.93 -21.47 -6.31
C ARG A 162 -10.63 -21.94 -6.98
N LEU A 163 -9.73 -22.59 -6.24
CA LEU A 163 -8.59 -23.28 -6.83
C LEU A 163 -8.94 -24.77 -6.92
N ASP A 164 -8.86 -25.33 -8.12
CA ASP A 164 -9.07 -26.75 -8.37
C ASP A 164 -7.98 -27.57 -7.64
N PRO A 165 -8.34 -28.43 -6.66
CA PRO A 165 -7.38 -29.24 -5.91
C PRO A 165 -6.59 -30.24 -6.77
N SER A 166 -7.07 -30.52 -7.99
CA SER A 166 -6.42 -31.45 -8.93
C SER A 166 -5.35 -30.80 -9.82
N HIS A 167 -5.18 -29.48 -9.73
CA HIS A 167 -4.17 -28.75 -10.49
C HIS A 167 -2.77 -28.98 -9.89
N GLU A 168 -1.75 -29.26 -10.71
CA GLU A 168 -0.35 -29.48 -10.27
C GLU A 168 0.19 -28.38 -9.35
N LEU A 169 -0.29 -27.15 -9.55
CA LEU A 169 0.08 -25.96 -8.78
C LEU A 169 -0.50 -25.93 -7.35
N TRP A 170 -1.55 -26.71 -7.06
CA TRP A 170 -2.13 -26.84 -5.72
C TRP A 170 -1.12 -27.44 -4.74
N GLU A 171 -0.44 -28.53 -5.11
CA GLU A 171 0.53 -29.18 -4.23
C GLU A 171 1.82 -28.38 -4.04
N ARG A 172 2.25 -27.60 -5.04
CA ARG A 172 3.47 -26.78 -4.95
C ARG A 172 3.30 -25.47 -4.20
N HIS A 173 2.10 -24.89 -4.22
CA HIS A 173 1.87 -23.51 -3.75
C HIS A 173 0.69 -23.37 -2.79
N ARG A 174 0.07 -24.49 -2.36
CA ARG A 174 -0.83 -24.46 -1.20
C ARG A 174 -0.11 -23.78 -0.03
N LEU A 175 -0.83 -22.91 0.66
CA LEU A 175 -0.41 -22.49 2.00
C LEU A 175 -0.05 -23.76 2.77
N PRO A 176 1.14 -23.83 3.40
CA PRO A 176 1.56 -25.01 4.13
C PRO A 176 0.43 -25.49 5.03
N GLU A 177 0.11 -26.79 4.97
CA GLU A 177 -0.87 -27.40 5.86
C GLU A 177 -0.42 -27.16 7.31
N ASP A 178 -1.05 -26.16 7.92
CA ASP A 178 -0.98 -25.84 9.33
C ASP A 178 0.43 -25.77 9.95
N THR A 179 1.31 -24.94 9.37
CA THR A 179 2.56 -24.57 10.04
C THR A 179 2.33 -23.42 11.02
N GLN A 180 3.07 -23.39 12.14
CA GLN A 180 3.02 -22.25 13.09
C GLN A 180 3.22 -20.89 12.41
N GLN A 181 3.95 -20.85 11.28
CA GLN A 181 4.11 -19.64 10.46
C GLN A 181 2.80 -19.19 9.80
N VAL A 182 2.03 -20.09 9.18
CA VAL A 182 0.74 -19.75 8.53
C VAL A 182 -0.36 -19.38 9.54
N ARG A 183 -0.25 -19.85 10.79
CA ARG A 183 -1.13 -19.41 11.89
C ARG A 183 -0.97 -17.91 12.22
N SER A 184 0.17 -17.32 11.90
CA SER A 184 0.43 -15.88 12.08
C SER A 184 -0.09 -15.07 10.89
N LEU A 185 -0.51 -13.82 11.15
CA LEU A 185 -0.91 -12.90 10.07
C LEU A 185 0.23 -12.64 9.08
N GLN A 186 1.48 -12.68 9.57
CA GLN A 186 2.69 -12.53 8.77
C GLN A 186 2.87 -13.70 7.79
N GLY A 187 2.63 -14.95 8.20
CA GLY A 187 2.72 -16.10 7.30
C GLY A 187 1.60 -16.12 6.26
N MET A 188 0.38 -15.68 6.63
CA MET A 188 -0.70 -15.48 5.65
C MET A 188 -0.33 -14.42 4.61
N ALA A 189 0.24 -13.30 5.06
CA ALA A 189 0.71 -12.23 4.18
C ALA A 189 1.80 -12.72 3.22
N ALA A 190 2.80 -13.45 3.70
CA ALA A 190 3.87 -14.00 2.87
C ALA A 190 3.34 -14.98 1.81
N GLY A 191 2.38 -15.84 2.16
CA GLY A 191 1.75 -16.75 1.20
C GLY A 191 0.94 -16.03 0.13
N LEU A 192 0.18 -14.98 0.50
CA LEU A 192 -0.57 -14.16 -0.45
C LEU A 192 0.35 -13.35 -1.37
N GLU A 193 1.45 -12.81 -0.85
CA GLU A 193 2.45 -12.11 -1.64
C GLU A 193 3.12 -13.04 -2.67
N ALA A 194 3.41 -14.29 -2.29
CA ALA A 194 3.94 -15.29 -3.22
C ALA A 194 2.95 -15.60 -4.36
N LEU A 195 1.66 -15.77 -4.05
CA LEU A 195 0.60 -15.99 -5.04
C LEU A 195 0.38 -14.77 -5.94
N GLU A 196 0.49 -13.56 -5.39
CA GLU A 196 0.37 -12.32 -6.15
C GLU A 196 1.50 -12.20 -7.18
N ARG A 197 2.75 -12.39 -6.76
CA ARG A 197 3.92 -12.35 -7.66
C ARG A 197 3.77 -13.34 -8.83
N PHE A 198 3.14 -14.49 -8.60
CA PHE A 198 2.91 -15.50 -9.64
C PHE A 198 1.84 -15.10 -10.66
N ARG A 199 0.69 -14.56 -10.20
CA ARG A 199 -0.38 -14.10 -11.09
C ARG A 199 0.07 -13.00 -12.06
N PHE A 200 1.11 -12.25 -11.68
CA PHE A 200 1.73 -11.24 -12.54
C PHE A 200 2.82 -11.76 -13.46
N ALA A 201 3.35 -12.97 -13.21
CA ALA A 201 4.31 -13.64 -14.09
C ALA A 201 3.65 -14.51 -15.17
N GLU A 202 2.37 -14.88 -15.00
CA GLU A 202 1.60 -15.70 -15.98
C GLU A 202 0.76 -14.87 -16.98
N ASN A 203 0.66 -13.55 -16.80
CA ASN A 203 -0.02 -12.67 -17.77
C ASN A 203 0.95 -12.02 -18.78
N ASP A 204 2.17 -12.56 -18.87
CA ASP A 204 3.15 -12.28 -19.92
C ASP A 204 3.10 -13.38 -21.00
#